data_AF-A0A0M3SJ05-F1
#
_entry.id   AF-A0A0M3SJ05-F1
#
_cell.length_a   1.000
_cell.length_b   1.000
_cell.length_c   1.000
_cell.angle_alpha   90.00
_cell.angle_beta   90.00
_cell.angle_gamma   90.00
#
_symmetry.space_group_name_H-M   'P 1'
#
loop_
_entity.id
_entity.type
_entity.pdbx_description
1 polymer ?
#
loop_
_entity_poly.entity_id
_entity_poly.type
_entity_poly.pdbx_seq_one_letter_code
_entity_poly.pdbx_strand_id
1 'polypeptide(L)' 'ALSMDDLKQKYVDNILECSKQYPIDRADAEQLQNRIMPDKEPIKCLFACVYKLAGMMNDQG' A
#
# COMPACT_ATOMS: atom_id res chain seq x y z
N ALA A 1 -13.42 -14.23 13.75
CA ALA A 1 -13.34 -13.36 12.56
C ALA A 1 -12.74 -12.04 12.99
N LEU A 2 -11.91 -11.40 12.15
CA LEU A 2 -11.37 -10.06 12.43
C LEU A 2 -12.49 -9.03 12.30
N SER A 3 -12.47 -8.00 13.15
CA SER A 3 -13.38 -6.87 13.02
C SER A 3 -12.95 -5.94 11.87
N MET A 4 -13.84 -5.04 11.46
CA MET A 4 -13.51 -4.01 10.46
C MET A 4 -12.34 -3.13 10.91
N ASP A 5 -12.21 -2.86 12.20
CA ASP A 5 -11.13 -2.03 12.72
C ASP A 5 -9.81 -2.80 12.77
N ASP A 6 -9.83 -4.11 13.08
CA ASP A 6 -8.65 -4.97 12.97
C ASP A 6 -8.14 -5.03 11.52
N LEU A 7 -9.05 -5.09 10.55
CA LEU A 7 -8.70 -5.11 9.12
C LEU A 7 -8.07 -3.78 8.68
N LYS A 8 -8.62 -2.64 9.12
CA LYS A 8 -8.03 -1.32 8.84
C LYS A 8 -6.63 -1.22 9.43
N GLN A 9 -6.45 -1.62 10.69
CA GLN A 9 -5.16 -1.55 11.37
C GLN A 9 -4.13 -2.42 10.66
N LYS A 10 -4.48 -3.68 10.35
CA LYS A 10 -3.62 -4.58 9.60
C LYS A 10 -3.22 -4.02 8.22
N TYR A 11 -4.16 -3.37 7.53
CA TYR A 11 -3.87 -2.76 6.24
C TYR A 11 -2.90 -1.57 6.36
N VAL A 12 -3.06 -0.73 7.39
CA VAL A 12 -2.12 0.36 7.69
C VAL A 12 -0.74 -0.20 8.03
N ASP A 13 -0.65 -1.26 8.83
CA ASP A 13 0.62 -1.90 9.20
C ASP A 13 1.34 -2.44 7.95
N ASN A 14 0.60 -3.04 7.00
CA ASN A 14 1.16 -3.48 5.73
C ASN A 14 1.71 -2.32 4.89
N ILE A 15 1.01 -1.17 4.85
CA ILE A 15 1.51 0.03 4.14
C ILE A 15 2.81 0.53 4.78
N LEU A 16 2.85 0.61 6.12
CA LEU A 16 4.03 1.05 6.85
C LEU A 16 5.22 0.11 6.58
N GLU A 17 5.00 -1.20 6.56
CA GLU A 17 6.04 -2.17 6.22
C GLU A 17 6.57 -1.98 4.80
N CYS A 18 5.68 -1.92 3.81
CA CYS A 18 6.08 -1.75 2.41
C CYS A 18 6.75 -0.39 2.15
N SER A 19 6.37 0.66 2.88
CA SER A 19 6.97 2.00 2.73
C SER A 19 8.43 2.08 3.16
N LYS A 20 8.92 1.12 3.96
CA LYS A 20 10.34 1.02 4.31
C LYS A 20 11.21 0.67 3.09
N GLN A 21 10.65 -0.07 2.13
CA GLN A 21 11.31 -0.46 0.89
C GLN A 21 11.00 0.51 -0.25
N TYR A 22 9.76 1.00 -0.29
CA TYR A 22 9.23 1.88 -1.33
C TYR A 22 8.74 3.19 -0.70
N PRO A 23 9.65 4.09 -0.29
CA PRO A 23 9.28 5.34 0.35
C PRO A 23 8.44 6.20 -0.60
N ILE A 24 7.40 6.83 -0.06
CA ILE A 24 6.56 7.80 -0.79
C ILE A 24 6.97 9.21 -0.42
N ASP A 25 6.97 10.11 -1.40
CA ASP A 25 7.19 11.53 -1.13
C ASP A 25 5.87 12.26 -0.85
N ARG A 26 5.97 13.55 -0.52
CA ARG A 26 4.80 14.38 -0.24
C ARG A 26 3.88 14.53 -1.45
N ALA A 27 4.43 14.64 -2.66
CA ALA A 27 3.64 14.80 -3.87
C ALA A 27 2.87 13.51 -4.22
N ASP A 28 3.44 12.35 -3.89
CA ASP A 28 2.75 11.06 -3.99
C ASP A 28 1.60 10.98 -3.00
N ALA A 29 1.84 11.38 -1.75
CA ALA A 29 0.79 11.40 -0.73
C ALA A 29 -0.36 12.35 -1.09
N GLU A 30 -0.07 13.53 -1.64
CA GLU A 30 -1.08 14.49 -2.10
C GLU A 30 -1.93 13.93 -3.25
N GLN A 31 -1.32 13.21 -4.20
CA GLN A 31 -2.08 12.52 -5.24
C GLN A 31 -2.97 11.40 -4.68
N LEU A 32 -2.42 10.57 -3.78
CA LEU A 32 -3.17 9.47 -3.15
C LEU A 32 -4.35 9.97 -2.31
N GLN A 33 -4.19 11.10 -1.59
CA GLN A 33 -5.28 11.76 -0.87
C GLN A 33 -6.41 12.21 -1.82
N ASN A 34 -6.05 12.63 -3.03
CA ASN A 34 -6.99 12.96 -4.10
C ASN A 34 -7.48 11.73 -4.89
N ARG A 35 -7.17 10.51 -4.41
CA ARG A 35 -7.53 9.22 -5.05
C ARG A 35 -6.92 9.04 -6.44
N ILE A 36 -5.83 9.73 -6.71
CA ILE A 36 -5.03 9.59 -7.94
C ILE A 36 -3.87 8.67 -7.60
N MET A 37 -3.74 7.57 -8.34
CA MET A 37 -2.58 6.68 -8.24
C MET A 37 -1.41 7.30 -9.00
N PRO A 38 -0.31 7.71 -8.34
CA PRO A 38 0.86 8.24 -9.04
C PRO A 38 1.40 7.23 -10.05
N ASP A 39 1.69 7.69 -11.28
CA ASP A 39 2.35 6.87 -12.30
C ASP A 39 3.88 6.82 -12.07
N LYS A 40 4.26 6.37 -10.87
CA LYS A 40 5.65 6.17 -10.46
C LYS A 40 5.85 4.71 -10.11
N GLU A 41 6.92 4.11 -10.64
CA GLU A 41 7.27 2.71 -10.37
C GLU A 41 7.38 2.37 -8.87
N PRO A 42 8.02 3.19 -8.02
CA PRO A 42 8.05 2.93 -6.57
C PRO A 42 6.65 2.83 -5.93
N ILE A 43 5.69 3.63 -6.40
CA ILE A 43 4.32 3.62 -5.85
C ILE A 43 3.58 2.36 -6.30
N LYS A 44 3.76 1.93 -7.55
CA LYS A 44 3.23 0.64 -8.02
C LYS A 44 3.79 -0.52 -7.19
N CYS A 45 5.09 -0.52 -6.92
CA CYS A 45 5.74 -1.54 -6.09
C CYS A 45 5.25 -1.52 -4.63
N LEU A 46 5.03 -0.33 -4.05
CA LEU A 46 4.44 -0.18 -2.71
C LEU A 46 3.09 -0.91 -2.63
N PHE A 47 2.16 -0.59 -3.54
CA PHE A 47 0.82 -1.18 -3.52
C PHE A 47 0.84 -2.67 -3.86
N ALA A 48 1.71 -3.11 -4.78
CA ALA A 48 1.91 -4.53 -5.04
C ALA A 48 2.38 -5.29 -3.78
N CYS A 49 3.33 -4.74 -3.03
CA CYS A 49 3.76 -5.28 -1.75
C CYS A 49 2.59 -5.38 -0.74
N VAL A 50 1.79 -4.33 -0.60
CA VAL A 50 0.62 -4.32 0.29
C VAL A 50 -0.40 -5.37 -0.12
N TYR A 51 -0.67 -5.51 -1.42
CA TYR A 51 -1.59 -6.51 -1.94
C TYR A 51 -1.11 -7.94 -1.72
N LYS A 52 0.20 -8.20 -1.85
CA LYS A 52 0.80 -9.50 -1.50
C LYS A 52 0.62 -9.81 -0.02
N LEU A 53 0.93 -8.87 0.88
CA LEU A 53 0.76 -9.05 2.33
C LEU A 53 -0.70 -9.22 2.75
N ALA A 54 -1.63 -8.61 2.00
CA ALA A 54 -3.06 -8.78 2.20
C ALA A 54 -3.62 -10.09 1.61
N GLY A 55 -2.80 -10.86 0.86
CA GLY A 55 -3.23 -12.08 0.17
C GLY A 55 -4.11 -11.83 -1.05
N MET A 56 -4.12 -10.60 -1.57
CA MET A 56 -4.88 -10.19 -2.76
C MET A 56 -4.12 -10.39 -4.07
N MET A 57 -2.79 -10.58 -3.98
CA MET A 57 -1.87 -10.69 -5.11
C MET A 57 -0.86 -11.79 -4.80
N ASN A 58 -0.49 -12.57 -5.80
CA ASN A 58 0.59 -13.56 -5.67
C ASN A 58 1.88 -13.03 -6.31
N ASP A 59 2.93 -13.86 -6.39
CA ASP A 59 4.20 -13.39 -6.93
C ASP A 59 4.19 -13.03 -8.42
N GLN A 60 3.17 -13.46 -9.15
CA GLN A 60 2.98 -13.16 -10.57
C GLN A 60 2.13 -11.91 -10.82
N GLY A 61 1.56 -11.30 -9.78
CA GLY A 61 0.61 -10.19 -9.89
C GLY A 61 -0.82 -10.71 -9.92
#